data_AF-W5W6T6-F1
#
_entry.id   AF-W5W6T6-F1
#
_cell.length_a   1.000
_cell.length_b   1.000
_cell.length_c   1.000
_cell.angle_alpha   90.00
_cell.angle_beta   90.00
_cell.angle_gamma   90.00
#
_symmetry.space_group_name_H-M   'P 1'
#
loop_
_entity.id
_entity.type
_entity.pdbx_description
1 polymer ?
#
loop_
_entity_poly.entity_id
_entity_poly.type
_entity_poly.pdbx_seq_one_letter_code
_entity_poly.pdbx_strand_id
1 'polypeptide(L)'
;MHQLTPRGVPCTTGSGTGATTTVVPGPRDGWVTLGLAGLPEFTVSLEPRAVGALIAALREADSIGVPCQHPVHPERLLGVNPHRWWEHDCTGRPPMELYLLLPNDLQVEVVFDSEAVKALAGTLAWAAAVSGHPGSRACTGPTRGDTVRRPGSRAP
;
A
#
# COMPACT_ATOMS: atom_id res chain seq x y z
N MET A 1 18.07 11.07 -8.19
CA MET A 1 16.99 10.55 -7.33
C MET A 1 15.70 11.23 -7.77
N HIS A 2 14.77 10.52 -8.40
CA HIS A 2 13.45 11.09 -8.69
C HIS A 2 12.70 11.21 -7.36
N GLN A 3 12.37 12.44 -6.94
CA GLN A 3 11.47 12.64 -5.82
C GLN A 3 10.09 12.11 -6.25
N LEU A 4 9.65 11.01 -5.65
CA LEU A 4 8.31 10.49 -5.88
C LEU A 4 7.33 11.37 -5.11
N THR A 5 6.51 12.13 -5.84
CA THR A 5 5.51 13.01 -5.24
C THR A 5 4.42 12.18 -4.55
N PRO A 6 4.06 12.50 -3.30
CA PRO A 6 2.88 11.93 -2.64
C PRO A 6 1.63 12.07 -3.51
N ARG A 7 0.77 11.05 -3.50
CA ARG A 7 -0.55 11.13 -4.14
C ARG A 7 -1.64 11.28 -3.09
N GLY A 8 -2.55 12.21 -3.33
CA GLY A 8 -3.68 12.49 -2.45
C GLY A 8 -4.96 11.83 -2.93
N VAL A 9 -5.75 11.30 -1.99
CA VAL A 9 -7.11 10.80 -2.21
C VAL A 9 -8.04 11.51 -1.23
N PRO A 10 -9.13 12.14 -1.70
CA PRO A 10 -10.07 12.82 -0.83
C PRO A 10 -10.79 11.81 0.07
N CYS A 11 -11.13 12.26 1.29
CA CYS A 11 -11.83 11.46 2.29
C CYS A 11 -12.55 12.39 3.27
N THR A 12 -13.33 11.80 4.17
CA THR A 12 -13.94 12.50 5.31
C THR A 12 -13.49 11.83 6.60
N THR A 13 -13.29 12.60 7.67
CA THR A 13 -13.04 12.02 9.00
C THR A 13 -14.35 11.57 9.63
N GLY A 14 -14.31 10.78 10.71
CA GLY A 14 -15.51 10.38 11.47
C GLY A 14 -16.38 11.56 11.95
N SER A 15 -15.83 12.77 12.03
CA SER A 15 -16.56 14.02 12.33
C SER A 15 -17.33 14.62 11.13
N GLY A 16 -17.19 14.05 9.93
CA GLY A 16 -17.71 14.60 8.68
C GLY A 16 -16.82 15.68 8.04
N THR A 17 -15.68 16.00 8.65
CA THR A 17 -14.75 17.01 8.12
C THR A 17 -13.98 16.46 6.93
N GLY A 18 -13.96 17.18 5.80
CA GLY A 18 -13.19 16.83 4.61
C GLY A 18 -11.69 16.84 4.85
N ALA A 19 -10.99 15.83 4.35
CA ALA A 19 -9.55 15.65 4.50
C ALA A 19 -8.93 15.01 3.24
N THR A 20 -7.61 14.89 3.21
CA THR A 20 -6.89 14.21 2.12
C THR A 20 -5.97 13.15 2.71
N THR A 21 -6.19 11.90 2.29
CA THR A 21 -5.27 10.80 2.58
C THR A 21 -4.10 10.86 1.60
N THR A 22 -2.87 10.82 2.10
CA THR A 22 -1.66 10.80 1.29
C THR A 22 -1.09 9.38 1.23
N VAL A 23 -0.66 8.98 0.04
CA VAL A 23 0.02 7.71 -0.21
C VAL A 23 1.39 7.99 -0.78
N VAL A 24 2.42 7.47 -0.11
CA VAL A 24 3.82 7.70 -0.47
C VAL A 24 4.51 6.35 -0.66
N PRO A 25 5.19 6.13 -1.81
CA PRO A 25 6.10 5.01 -1.99
C PRO A 25 7.16 4.95 -0.88
N GLY A 26 7.32 3.80 -0.25
CA GLY A 26 8.30 3.61 0.81
C GLY A 26 9.73 3.45 0.25
N PRO A 27 10.77 3.77 1.04
CA PRO A 27 12.16 3.56 0.64
C PRO A 27 12.61 2.09 0.65
N ARG A 28 11.79 1.19 1.20
CA ARG A 28 12.02 -0.26 1.27
C ARG A 28 11.21 -0.96 0.19
N ASP A 29 11.75 -2.05 -0.36
CA ASP A 29 11.13 -2.83 -1.46
C ASP A 29 9.64 -3.10 -1.20
N GLY A 30 8.78 -2.36 -1.91
CA GLY A 30 7.33 -2.52 -1.92
C GLY A 30 6.57 -1.97 -0.68
N TRP A 31 7.24 -1.31 0.26
CA TRP A 31 6.56 -0.66 1.39
C TRP A 31 5.79 0.58 0.92
N VAL A 32 4.71 0.92 1.62
CA VAL A 32 3.89 2.10 1.31
C VAL A 32 3.54 2.83 2.60
N THR A 33 3.70 4.15 2.62
CA THR A 33 3.24 4.99 3.73
C THR A 33 1.89 5.61 3.39
N LEU A 34 0.93 5.44 4.29
CA LEU A 34 -0.39 6.04 4.28
C LEU A 34 -0.44 7.11 5.38
N GLY A 35 -0.92 8.31 5.08
CA GLY A 35 -1.08 9.38 6.05
C GLY A 35 -2.35 10.17 5.83
N LEU A 36 -2.74 10.98 6.82
CA LEU A 36 -3.86 11.92 6.68
C LEU A 36 -3.33 13.35 6.81
N ALA A 37 -3.64 14.19 5.82
CA ALA A 37 -3.23 15.60 5.83
C ALA A 37 -3.88 16.33 7.01
N GLY A 38 -3.05 17.00 7.83
CA GLY A 38 -3.49 17.68 9.04
C GLY A 38 -3.62 16.79 10.28
N LEU A 39 -3.33 15.48 10.16
CA LEU A 39 -3.43 14.53 11.27
C LEU A 39 -2.26 13.52 11.24
N PRO A 40 -1.05 13.94 11.64
CA PRO A 40 0.16 13.13 11.53
C PRO A 40 0.11 11.81 12.33
N GLU A 41 -0.70 11.73 13.39
CA GLU A 41 -0.96 10.51 14.16
C GLU A 41 -1.69 9.42 13.36
N PHE A 42 -2.24 9.73 12.19
CA PHE A 42 -2.76 8.73 11.25
C PHE A 42 -1.72 8.35 10.18
N THR A 43 -0.43 8.52 10.47
CA THR A 43 0.63 8.11 9.52
C THR A 43 1.11 6.71 9.86
N VAL A 44 0.95 5.78 8.92
CA VAL A 44 1.37 4.39 9.07
C VAL A 44 2.09 3.88 7.82
N SER A 45 3.03 2.97 8.02
CA SER A 45 3.70 2.25 6.93
C SER A 45 3.19 0.82 6.84
N LEU A 46 2.96 0.36 5.62
CA LEU A 46 2.40 -0.95 5.28
C LEU A 46 3.44 -1.73 4.49
N GLU A 47 3.62 -3.00 4.87
CA GLU A 47 4.43 -3.95 4.11
C GLU A 47 3.71 -4.41 2.82
N PRO A 48 4.43 -4.94 1.82
CA PRO A 48 3.84 -5.35 0.55
C PRO A 48 2.62 -6.29 0.69
N ARG A 49 2.69 -7.24 1.63
CA ARG A 49 1.58 -8.18 1.89
C ARG A 49 0.36 -7.47 2.47
N ALA A 50 0.58 -6.54 3.41
CA ALA A 50 -0.48 -5.74 4.02
C ALA A 50 -1.12 -4.79 3.00
N VAL A 51 -0.32 -4.18 2.11
CA VAL A 51 -0.83 -3.37 0.99
C VAL A 51 -1.70 -4.20 0.05
N GLY A 52 -1.26 -5.42 -0.30
CA GLY A 52 -2.04 -6.35 -1.12
C GLY A 52 -3.37 -6.72 -0.48
N ALA A 53 -3.36 -7.04 0.81
CA ALA A 53 -4.58 -7.36 1.57
C ALA A 53 -5.53 -6.16 1.67
N LEU A 54 -5.00 -4.96 1.94
CA LEU A 54 -5.79 -3.72 1.97
C LEU A 54 -6.47 -3.44 0.62
N ILE A 55 -5.75 -3.59 -0.50
CA ILE A 55 -6.30 -3.42 -1.84
C ILE A 55 -7.42 -4.44 -2.11
N ALA A 56 -7.23 -5.70 -1.71
CA ALA A 56 -8.25 -6.73 -1.86
C ALA A 56 -9.50 -6.41 -1.05
N ALA A 57 -9.37 -6.06 0.24
CA ALA A 57 -10.50 -5.69 1.09
C ALA A 57 -11.26 -4.47 0.55
N LEU A 58 -10.54 -3.43 0.11
CA LEU A 58 -11.15 -2.26 -0.53
C LEU A 58 -11.91 -2.64 -1.82
N ARG A 59 -11.45 -3.65 -2.56
CA ARG A 59 -12.05 -4.15 -3.79
C ARG A 59 -13.19 -5.14 -3.55
N GLU A 60 -13.19 -5.86 -2.45
CA GLU A 60 -14.21 -6.87 -2.17
C GLU A 60 -15.28 -6.35 -1.19
N ALA A 61 -15.08 -5.12 -0.69
CA ALA A 61 -15.88 -4.52 0.38
C ALA A 61 -15.86 -5.39 1.65
N ASP A 62 -14.67 -5.92 1.94
CA ASP A 62 -14.44 -6.87 3.02
C ASP A 62 -13.96 -6.16 4.29
N SER A 63 -14.18 -6.81 5.44
CA SER A 63 -13.75 -6.29 6.74
C SER A 63 -12.50 -7.02 7.22
N ILE A 64 -11.36 -6.32 7.30
CA ILE A 64 -10.09 -6.90 7.72
C ILE A 64 -9.28 -5.93 8.59
N GLY A 65 -8.38 -6.46 9.40
CA GLY A 65 -7.28 -5.69 9.99
C GLY A 65 -5.97 -5.99 9.27
N VAL A 66 -5.25 -4.97 8.82
CA VAL A 66 -3.92 -5.14 8.21
C VAL A 66 -2.82 -4.66 9.16
N PRO A 67 -1.72 -5.44 9.33
CA PRO A 67 -0.56 -4.99 10.10
C PRO A 67 0.06 -3.73 9.49
N CYS A 68 0.39 -2.77 10.34
CA CYS A 68 1.05 -1.52 9.96
C CYS A 68 2.06 -1.07 11.02
N GLN A 69 3.01 -0.22 10.63
CA GLN A 69 3.97 0.40 11.54
C GLN A 69 3.59 1.87 11.74
N HIS A 70 3.36 2.28 12.99
CA HIS A 70 3.14 3.68 13.36
C HIS A 70 4.44 4.26 13.97
N PRO A 71 4.82 5.51 13.64
CA PRO A 71 6.12 6.09 14.02
C PRO A 71 6.33 6.25 15.53
N VAL A 72 5.25 6.49 16.29
CA VAL A 72 5.31 6.68 17.76
C VAL A 72 4.90 5.41 18.52
N HIS A 73 4.17 4.52 17.85
CA HIS A 73 3.44 3.43 18.48
C HIS A 73 3.68 2.17 17.65
N PRO A 74 4.85 1.53 17.79
CA PRO A 74 5.29 0.49 16.87
C PRO A 74 4.28 -0.66 16.84
N GLU A 75 4.07 -1.23 15.65
CA GLU A 75 3.16 -2.35 15.37
C GLU A 75 1.70 -2.06 15.76
N ARG A 76 0.89 -1.71 14.77
CA ARG A 76 -0.54 -1.45 14.91
C ARG A 76 -1.33 -2.22 13.86
N LEU A 77 -2.64 -2.20 14.01
CA LEU A 77 -3.58 -2.70 13.03
C LEU A 77 -4.34 -1.52 12.44
N LEU A 78 -4.33 -1.43 11.12
CA LEU A 78 -5.23 -0.57 10.36
C LEU A 78 -6.47 -1.41 10.02
N GLY A 79 -7.58 -1.07 10.63
CA GLY A 79 -8.87 -1.68 10.34
C GLY A 79 -9.47 -1.12 9.06
N VAL A 80 -10.18 -1.97 8.32
CA VAL A 80 -10.90 -1.66 7.09
C VAL A 80 -12.25 -2.34 7.16
N ASN A 81 -13.34 -1.64 6.85
CA ASN A 81 -14.68 -2.23 6.77
C ASN A 81 -15.62 -1.36 5.93
N PRO A 82 -16.74 -1.91 5.43
CA PRO A 82 -17.84 -1.12 4.90
C PRO A 82 -18.36 -0.13 5.93
N HIS A 83 -18.50 1.13 5.54
CA HIS A 83 -19.05 2.18 6.40
C HIS A 83 -20.57 2.05 6.46
N ARG A 84 -21.14 1.98 7.68
CA ARG A 84 -22.60 1.96 7.93
C ARG A 84 -23.37 1.00 7.02
N TRP A 85 -22.86 -0.21 6.83
CA TRP A 85 -23.45 -1.21 5.92
C TRP A 85 -24.90 -1.61 6.27
N TRP A 86 -25.33 -1.31 7.49
CA TRP A 86 -26.71 -1.51 7.96
C TRP A 86 -27.68 -0.37 7.57
N GLU A 87 -27.20 0.77 7.06
CA GLU A 87 -28.04 1.96 6.76
C GLU A 87 -28.41 2.09 5.27
N HIS A 88 -27.88 1.22 4.39
CA HIS A 88 -28.01 1.38 2.93
C HIS A 88 -28.58 0.16 2.22
N ASP A 89 -29.60 0.39 1.38
CA ASP A 89 -30.06 -0.50 0.31
C ASP A 89 -29.00 -0.51 -0.81
N CYS A 90 -28.15 -1.54 -0.86
CA CYS A 90 -26.96 -1.52 -1.71
C CYS A 90 -27.26 -1.91 -3.18
N THR A 91 -27.52 -0.93 -4.04
CA THR A 91 -27.27 -1.04 -5.48
C THR A 91 -25.93 -0.36 -5.83
N GLY A 92 -24.80 -0.94 -5.42
CA GLY A 92 -23.46 -0.39 -5.70
C GLY A 92 -22.38 -0.84 -4.71
N ARG A 93 -21.12 -0.41 -4.95
CA ARG A 93 -20.01 -0.62 -4.02
C ARG A 93 -20.19 0.31 -2.81
N PRO A 94 -20.19 -0.18 -1.56
CA PRO A 94 -20.39 0.66 -0.39
C PRO A 94 -19.19 1.60 -0.16
N PRO A 95 -19.39 2.74 0.51
CA PRO A 95 -18.30 3.50 1.10
C PRO A 95 -17.49 2.62 2.07
N MET A 96 -16.19 2.86 2.16
CA MET A 96 -15.29 2.12 3.06
C MET A 96 -14.72 3.04 4.12
N GLU A 97 -14.55 2.48 5.31
CA GLU A 97 -13.94 3.12 6.46
C GLU A 97 -12.59 2.49 6.73
N LEU A 98 -11.60 3.32 7.01
CA LEU A 98 -10.31 2.95 7.58
C LEU A 98 -10.24 3.53 8.98
N TYR A 99 -9.81 2.72 9.95
CA TYR A 99 -9.59 3.20 11.31
C TYR A 99 -8.28 2.69 11.89
N LEU A 100 -7.62 3.55 12.66
CA LEU A 100 -6.39 3.21 13.37
C LEU A 100 -6.67 3.28 14.87
N LEU A 101 -6.46 2.16 15.56
CA LEU A 101 -6.55 2.08 17.01
C LEU A 101 -5.22 2.54 17.62
N LEU A 102 -5.21 3.73 18.22
CA LEU A 102 -4.08 4.26 18.96
C LEU A 102 -4.24 3.97 20.47
N PRO A 103 -3.16 4.06 21.27
CA PRO A 103 -3.28 3.95 22.73
C PRO A 103 -4.28 4.95 23.33
N ASN A 104 -4.83 4.60 24.50
CA ASN A 104 -5.87 5.36 25.21
C ASN A 104 -7.21 5.43 24.47
N ASP A 105 -7.55 4.36 23.74
CA ASP A 105 -8.81 4.21 22.99
C ASP A 105 -9.06 5.36 21.98
N LEU A 106 -7.98 6.01 21.53
CA LEU A 106 -8.07 7.05 20.53
C LEU A 106 -8.19 6.39 19.16
N GLN A 107 -9.37 6.51 18.57
CA GLN A 107 -9.69 5.97 17.26
C GLN A 107 -9.76 7.10 16.26
N VAL A 108 -8.95 7.00 15.21
CA VAL A 108 -9.04 7.92 14.07
C VAL A 108 -9.73 7.17 12.94
N GLU A 109 -10.87 7.70 12.50
CA GLU A 109 -11.69 7.13 11.42
C GLU A 109 -11.65 8.01 10.18
N VAL A 110 -11.50 7.35 9.03
CA VAL A 110 -11.45 7.97 7.72
C VAL A 110 -12.38 7.21 6.77
N VAL A 111 -13.35 7.92 6.20
CA VAL A 111 -14.37 7.37 5.30
C VAL A 111 -14.09 7.82 3.87
N PHE A 112 -14.15 6.86 2.96
CA PHE A 112 -14.02 7.03 1.52
C PHE A 112 -15.33 6.64 0.84
N ASP A 113 -15.87 7.53 0.03
CA ASP A 113 -16.98 7.18 -0.86
C ASP A 113 -16.55 6.17 -1.93
N SER A 114 -17.52 5.64 -2.67
CA SER A 114 -17.30 4.56 -3.65
C SER A 114 -16.29 4.92 -4.76
N GLU A 115 -16.18 6.20 -5.15
CA GLU A 115 -15.20 6.64 -6.15
C GLU A 115 -13.82 6.83 -5.53
N ALA A 116 -13.76 7.40 -4.34
CA ALA A 116 -12.55 7.56 -3.55
C ALA A 116 -11.93 6.20 -3.17
N VAL A 117 -12.74 5.16 -2.93
CA VAL A 117 -12.28 3.78 -2.71
C VAL A 117 -11.51 3.26 -3.92
N LYS A 118 -12.03 3.47 -5.14
CA LYS A 118 -11.35 3.07 -6.38
C LYS A 118 -10.03 3.83 -6.54
N ALA A 119 -10.04 5.14 -6.27
CA ALA A 119 -8.86 5.99 -6.32
C ALA A 119 -7.79 5.56 -5.30
N LEU A 120 -8.20 5.21 -4.06
CA LEU A 120 -7.31 4.73 -3.01
C LEU A 120 -6.65 3.41 -3.41
N ALA A 121 -7.45 2.42 -3.84
CA ALA A 121 -6.93 1.12 -4.27
C ALA A 121 -5.94 1.26 -5.46
N GLY A 122 -6.25 2.12 -6.43
CA GLY A 122 -5.36 2.41 -7.56
C GLY A 122 -4.06 3.11 -7.13
N THR A 123 -4.16 4.03 -6.15
CA THR A 123 -2.99 4.76 -5.64
C THR A 123 -2.07 3.86 -4.81
N LEU A 124 -2.62 2.97 -3.99
CA LEU A 124 -1.86 1.96 -3.24
C LEU A 124 -1.14 1.00 -4.19
N ALA A 125 -1.82 0.52 -5.24
CA ALA A 125 -1.23 -0.37 -6.23
C ALA A 125 -0.07 0.31 -6.99
N TRP A 126 -0.25 1.57 -7.38
CA TRP A 126 0.82 2.37 -7.97
C TRP A 126 2.02 2.49 -7.02
N ALA A 127 1.77 2.84 -5.75
CA ALA A 127 2.83 3.05 -4.76
C ALA A 127 3.63 1.75 -4.52
N ALA A 128 2.96 0.61 -4.40
CA ALA A 128 3.62 -0.69 -4.26
C ALA A 128 4.46 -1.04 -5.49
N ALA A 129 3.95 -0.80 -6.70
CA ALA A 129 4.66 -1.11 -7.95
C ALA A 129 5.93 -0.27 -8.15
N VAL A 130 5.90 1.02 -7.80
CA VAL A 130 7.08 1.90 -7.89
C VAL A 130 8.07 1.65 -6.75
N SER A 131 7.59 1.26 -5.56
CA SER A 131 8.46 0.89 -4.42
C SER A 131 9.11 -0.48 -4.62
N GLY A 132 8.49 -1.37 -5.39
CA GLY A 132 8.98 -2.71 -5.69
C GLY A 132 9.86 -2.80 -6.94
N HIS A 133 10.26 -1.68 -7.54
CA HIS A 133 11.25 -1.68 -8.62
C HIS A 133 12.65 -1.70 -8.02
N PRO A 134 13.36 -2.84 -8.00
CA PRO A 134 14.80 -2.81 -7.89
C PRO A 134 15.30 -2.10 -9.15
N GLY A 135 15.93 -0.94 -8.99
CA GLY A 135 16.67 -0.35 -10.10
C GLY A 135 17.57 -1.42 -10.71
N SER A 136 17.37 -1.71 -11.99
CA SER A 136 18.29 -2.47 -12.83
C SER A 136 18.87 -3.74 -12.17
N ARG A 137 18.30 -4.91 -12.49
CA ARG A 137 19.18 -6.07 -12.67
C ARG A 137 20.19 -5.68 -13.76
N ALA A 138 21.32 -5.13 -13.33
CA ALA A 138 22.50 -5.01 -14.14
C ALA A 138 22.82 -6.43 -14.60
N CYS A 139 22.48 -6.73 -15.84
CA CYS A 139 23.06 -7.82 -16.60
C CYS A 139 24.53 -7.43 -16.87
N THR A 140 25.34 -7.39 -15.81
CA THR A 140 26.79 -7.24 -15.88
C THR A 140 27.40 -8.64 -15.88
N GLY A 141 27.69 -9.14 -17.09
CA GLY A 141 28.68 -10.18 -17.36
C GLY A 141 28.29 -11.62 -16.96
N PRO A 142 28.92 -12.63 -17.58
CA PRO A 142 30.36 -12.63 -17.79
C PRO A 142 30.79 -12.39 -19.24
N THR A 143 31.79 -11.53 -19.39
CA THR A 143 32.64 -11.46 -20.57
C THR A 143 33.76 -12.51 -20.44
N ARG A 144 33.97 -13.24 -21.54
CA ARG A 144 35.22 -13.90 -21.97
C ARG A 144 35.64 -15.26 -21.38
N GLY A 145 36.17 -16.05 -22.30
CA GLY A 145 36.69 -17.42 -22.16
C GLY A 145 36.33 -18.20 -23.42
N ASP A 146 36.58 -17.68 -24.62
CA ASP A 146 37.83 -17.93 -25.36
C ASP A 146 38.12 -19.42 -25.56
N THR A 147 37.80 -19.88 -26.77
CA THR A 147 38.56 -20.82 -27.62
C THR A 147 39.47 -21.83 -26.90
N VAL A 148 39.04 -23.11 -26.81
CA VAL A 148 39.98 -24.24 -26.80
C VAL A 148 39.54 -25.30 -27.80
N ARG A 149 40.36 -25.45 -28.84
CA ARG A 149 40.37 -26.52 -29.84
C ARG A 149 40.32 -27.91 -29.18
N ARG A 150 39.52 -28.82 -29.73
CA ARG A 150 39.72 -30.27 -29.57
C ARG A 150 40.75 -30.76 -30.60
N PRO A 151 41.87 -31.41 -30.20
CA PRO A 151 42.52 -32.40 -31.03
C PRO A 151 41.99 -33.80 -30.69
N GLY A 152 41.81 -34.63 -31.72
CA GLY A 152 41.31 -36.00 -31.59
C GLY A 152 42.35 -37.02 -31.12
N SER A 153 41.92 -38.30 -31.12
CA SER A 153 42.63 -39.59 -31.00
C SER A 153 41.96 -40.47 -29.92
N ARG A 154 41.77 -41.79 -29.98
CA ARG A 154 41.90 -42.86 -31.00
C ARG A 154 41.56 -44.19 -30.26
N ALA A 155 40.67 -45.02 -30.85
CA ALA A 155 40.51 -46.50 -30.69
C ALA A 155 40.40 -47.08 -29.24
N PRO A 156 40.12 -48.39 -29.02
CA PRO A 156 40.52 -49.59 -29.76
C PRO A 156 39.58 -50.05 -30.88
#